data_AF-A0A212F9K4-F1
#
_entry.id   AF-A0A212F9K4-F1
#
_cell.length_a   1.000
_cell.length_b   1.000
_cell.length_c   1.000
_cell.angle_alpha   90.00
_cell.angle_beta   90.00
_cell.angle_gamma   90.00
#
_symmetry.space_group_name_H-M   'P 1'
#
loop_
_entity.id
_entity.type
_entity.pdbx_description
1 polymer ?
#
loop_
_entity_poly.entity_id
_entity_poly.type
_entity_poly.pdbx_seq_one_letter_code
_entity_poly.pdbx_strand_id
1 'polypeptide(L)'
;MEYATVLNFQKCLYLNVYIYIVWVVVNSYFLFIKVLKLEHLSRYLSITVFILLTVIEFVRLYLGHYGNLSCRVPELAGFLMLTVLMQIPLITNRIPFKKFINFASYSMLSVALYIQLLKT
;
A
#
# COMPACT_ATOMS: atom_id res chain seq x y z
N MET A 1 5.34 -28.47 -6.26
CA MET A 1 5.03 -27.63 -5.07
C MET A 1 5.12 -26.13 -5.34
N GLU A 2 5.82 -25.67 -6.40
CA GLU A 2 5.96 -24.23 -6.71
C GLU A 2 4.67 -23.54 -7.25
N TYR A 3 3.80 -24.27 -7.95
CA TYR A 3 2.59 -23.66 -8.51
C TYR A 3 1.58 -23.20 -7.44
N ALA A 4 1.50 -23.92 -6.33
CA ALA A 4 0.57 -23.58 -5.25
C ALA A 4 0.95 -22.25 -4.57
N THR A 5 2.25 -21.96 -4.44
CA THR A 5 2.75 -20.73 -3.81
C THR A 5 2.54 -19.53 -4.73
N VAL A 6 2.84 -19.65 -6.03
CA VAL A 6 2.59 -18.60 -7.04
C VAL A 6 1.09 -18.26 -7.14
N LEU A 7 0.22 -19.28 -7.08
CA LEU A 7 -1.23 -19.10 -7.13
C LEU A 7 -1.78 -18.45 -5.85
N ASN A 8 -1.29 -18.85 -4.68
CA ASN A 8 -1.68 -18.25 -3.42
C ASN A 8 -1.24 -16.78 -3.33
N PHE A 9 -0.04 -16.46 -3.81
CA PHE A 9 0.43 -15.08 -3.93
C PHE A 9 -0.49 -14.23 -4.82
N GLN A 10 -0.90 -14.77 -5.97
CA GLN A 10 -1.81 -14.07 -6.89
C GLN A 10 -3.17 -13.78 -6.22
N LYS A 11 -3.71 -14.73 -5.44
CA LYS A 11 -4.96 -14.55 -4.68
C LYS A 11 -4.81 -13.45 -3.60
N CYS A 12 -3.68 -13.43 -2.89
CA CYS A 12 -3.39 -12.39 -1.91
C CYS A 12 -3.27 -11.00 -2.56
N LEU A 13 -2.59 -10.88 -3.70
CA LEU A 13 -2.49 -9.62 -4.45
C LEU A 13 -3.86 -9.15 -4.93
N TYR A 14 -4.70 -10.06 -5.41
CA TYR A 14 -6.05 -9.74 -5.84
C TYR A 14 -6.85 -9.11 -4.69
N LEU A 15 -6.82 -9.70 -3.49
CA LEU A 15 -7.46 -9.14 -2.31
C LEU A 15 -6.87 -7.77 -1.93
N ASN A 16 -5.56 -7.59 -2.11
CA ASN A 16 -4.88 -6.32 -1.85
C ASN A 16 -5.38 -5.18 -2.76
N VAL A 17 -5.72 -5.47 -4.03
CA VAL A 17 -6.34 -4.49 -4.94
C VAL A 17 -7.71 -4.03 -4.43
N TYR A 18 -8.55 -4.93 -3.90
CA TYR A 18 -9.83 -4.55 -3.32
C TYR A 18 -9.67 -3.68 -2.07
N ILE A 19 -8.77 -4.08 -1.17
CA ILE A 19 -8.45 -3.27 0.02
C ILE A 19 -7.94 -1.89 -0.39
N TYR A 20 -7.11 -1.80 -1.43
CA TYR A 20 -6.62 -0.53 -1.96
C TYR A 20 -7.75 0.38 -2.45
N ILE A 21 -8.69 -0.13 -3.25
CA ILE A 21 -9.83 0.67 -3.75
C ILE A 21 -10.65 1.22 -2.58
N VAL A 22 -10.98 0.37 -1.59
CA VAL A 22 -11.71 0.79 -0.39
C VAL A 22 -10.91 1.83 0.40
N TRP A 23 -9.59 1.63 0.52
CA TRP A 23 -8.70 2.57 1.20
C TRP A 23 -8.68 3.94 0.51
N VAL A 24 -8.58 4.01 -0.81
CA VAL A 24 -8.59 5.28 -1.56
C VAL A 24 -9.91 6.02 -1.33
N VAL A 25 -11.05 5.34 -1.41
CA VAL A 25 -12.38 5.96 -1.23
C VAL A 25 -12.53 6.54 0.18
N VAL A 26 -12.21 5.76 1.21
CA VAL A 26 -12.32 6.20 2.61
C VAL A 26 -11.37 7.37 2.91
N ASN A 27 -10.12 7.30 2.43
CA ASN A 27 -9.16 8.38 2.64
C ASN A 27 -9.53 9.65 1.87
N SER A 28 -10.07 9.52 0.66
CA SER A 28 -10.55 10.66 -0.13
C SER A 28 -11.69 11.38 0.60
N TYR A 29 -12.65 10.63 1.15
CA TYR A 29 -13.75 11.21 1.94
C TYR A 29 -13.23 11.95 3.18
N PHE A 30 -12.30 11.34 3.92
CA PHE A 30 -11.71 11.97 5.11
C PHE A 30 -10.87 13.21 4.76
N LEU A 31 -10.11 13.15 3.67
CA LEU A 31 -9.30 14.26 3.19
C LEU A 31 -10.19 15.44 2.78
N PHE A 32 -11.34 15.18 2.14
CA PHE A 32 -12.30 16.21 1.79
C PHE A 32 -12.79 17.00 3.02
N ILE A 33 -13.18 16.30 4.09
CA ILE A 33 -13.60 16.95 5.36
C ILE A 33 -12.45 17.75 5.96
N LYS A 34 -11.22 17.22 5.93
CA LYS A 34 -10.04 17.86 6.52
C LYS A 34 -9.61 19.11 5.74
N VAL A 35 -9.70 19.08 4.42
CA VAL A 35 -9.37 20.21 3.53
C VAL A 35 -10.21 21.45 3.84
N LEU A 36 -11.48 21.28 4.23
CA LEU A 36 -12.37 22.38 4.59
C LEU A 36 -11.94 23.12 5.87
N LYS A 37 -11.19 22.47 6.76
CA LYS A 37 -10.81 23.01 8.08
C LYS A 37 -9.35 23.50 8.16
N LEU A 38 -8.52 23.16 7.18
CA LEU A 38 -7.08 23.46 7.18
C LEU A 38 -6.74 24.80 6.50
N GLU A 39 -5.71 25.47 7.03
CA GLU A 39 -5.07 26.65 6.43
C GLU A 39 -4.43 26.33 5.07
N HIS A 40 -4.30 27.35 4.21
CA HIS A 40 -3.95 27.22 2.79
C HIS A 40 -2.73 26.31 2.51
N LEU A 41 -1.61 26.49 3.21
CA LEU A 41 -0.36 25.77 2.92
C LEU A 41 -0.46 24.27 3.26
N SER A 42 -1.04 23.96 4.42
CA SER A 42 -1.26 22.59 4.88
C SER A 42 -2.26 21.80 4.01
N ARG A 43 -3.23 22.51 3.42
CA ARG A 43 -4.22 21.96 2.50
C ARG A 43 -3.58 21.42 1.23
N TYR A 44 -2.74 22.23 0.57
CA TYR A 44 -2.04 21.83 -0.66
C TYR A 44 -1.07 20.66 -0.43
N LEU A 45 -0.34 20.69 0.69
CA LEU A 45 0.58 19.62 1.05
C LEU A 45 -0.17 18.29 1.27
N SER A 46 -1.30 18.32 1.97
CA SER A 46 -2.09 17.11 2.25
C SER A 46 -2.65 16.46 0.98
N ILE A 47 -3.13 17.27 0.02
CA ILE A 47 -3.64 16.78 -1.28
C ILE A 47 -2.50 16.17 -2.09
N THR A 48 -1.36 16.86 -2.16
CA THR A 48 -0.19 16.41 -2.94
C THR A 48 0.34 15.08 -2.41
N VAL A 49 0.48 14.94 -1.09
CA VAL A 49 0.92 13.69 -0.46
C VAL A 49 -0.07 12.55 -0.74
N PHE A 50 -1.37 12.81 -0.70
CA PHE A 50 -2.38 11.77 -0.99
C PHE A 50 -2.32 11.28 -2.44
N ILE A 51 -2.16 12.18 -3.41
CA ILE A 51 -1.98 11.83 -4.82
C ILE A 51 -0.71 11.00 -5.00
N LEU A 52 0.41 11.45 -4.42
CA LEU A 52 1.68 10.74 -4.50
C LEU A 52 1.58 9.32 -3.92
N LEU A 53 0.96 9.17 -2.74
CA LEU A 53 0.74 7.86 -2.12
C LEU A 53 -0.13 6.97 -3.02
N THR A 54 -1.18 7.50 -3.64
CA THR A 54 -2.07 6.75 -4.53
C THR A 54 -1.32 6.21 -5.75
N VAL A 55 -0.44 7.02 -6.35
CA VAL A 55 0.38 6.61 -7.52
C VAL A 55 1.41 5.56 -7.13
N ILE A 56 2.13 5.75 -6.02
CA ILE A 56 3.14 4.80 -5.54
C ILE A 56 2.48 3.44 -5.24
N GLU A 57 1.33 3.46 -4.57
CA GLU A 57 0.54 2.28 -4.25
C GLU A 57 0.10 1.49 -5.49
N PHE A 58 -0.33 2.22 -6.53
CA PHE A 58 -0.70 1.62 -7.81
C PHE A 58 0.49 0.93 -8.50
N VAL A 59 1.64 1.62 -8.57
CA VAL A 59 2.89 1.06 -9.13
C VAL A 59 3.31 -0.18 -8.35
N ARG A 60 3.16 -0.17 -7.02
CA ARG A 60 3.46 -1.32 -6.18
C ARG A 60 2.59 -2.52 -6.56
N LEU A 61 1.26 -2.37 -6.60
CA LEU A 61 0.36 -3.46 -6.98
C LEU A 61 0.65 -4.00 -8.40
N TYR A 62 0.99 -3.11 -9.34
CA TYR A 62 1.41 -3.49 -10.69
C TYR A 62 2.66 -4.36 -10.70
N LEU A 63 3.73 -3.93 -10.00
CA LEU A 63 4.97 -4.70 -9.86
C LEU A 63 4.73 -6.08 -9.22
N GLY A 64 3.84 -6.16 -8.24
CA GLY A 64 3.45 -7.42 -7.62
C GLY A 64 2.82 -8.40 -8.61
N HIS A 65 1.82 -7.96 -9.38
CA HIS A 65 1.16 -8.82 -10.37
C HIS A 65 2.10 -9.18 -11.52
N TYR A 66 2.78 -8.20 -12.11
CA TYR A 66 3.68 -8.43 -13.25
C TYR A 66 4.88 -9.30 -12.86
N GLY A 67 5.48 -9.05 -11.70
CA GLY A 67 6.62 -9.82 -11.18
C GLY A 67 6.26 -11.28 -10.89
N ASN A 68 5.05 -11.55 -10.41
CA ASN A 68 4.58 -12.93 -10.18
C ASN A 68 4.36 -13.70 -11.48
N LEU A 69 3.67 -13.10 -12.46
CA LEU A 69 3.44 -13.76 -13.75
C LEU A 69 4.74 -13.96 -14.55
N SER A 70 5.66 -13.01 -14.44
CA SER A 70 6.95 -13.09 -15.14
C SER A 70 7.98 -13.93 -14.39
N CYS A 71 7.67 -14.40 -13.17
CA CYS A 71 8.60 -15.06 -12.25
C CYS A 71 9.92 -14.29 -12.05
N ARG A 72 9.91 -12.96 -12.21
CA ARG A 72 11.12 -12.16 -12.14
C ARG A 72 11.29 -11.61 -10.72
N VAL A 73 12.40 -12.03 -10.11
CA VAL A 73 12.83 -11.62 -8.77
C VAL A 73 13.01 -10.10 -8.61
N PRO A 74 13.58 -9.33 -9.57
CA PRO A 74 13.80 -7.90 -9.36
C PRO A 74 12.51 -7.09 -9.24
N GLU A 75 11.46 -7.42 -9.98
CA GLU A 75 10.16 -6.76 -9.92
C GLU A 75 9.45 -7.05 -8.58
N LEU A 76 9.59 -8.28 -8.08
CA LEU A 76 9.10 -8.66 -6.74
C LEU A 76 9.87 -7.96 -5.61
N ALA A 77 11.18 -7.76 -5.79
CA ALA A 77 11.99 -6.97 -4.87
C ALA A 77 11.58 -5.49 -4.89
N GLY A 78 11.23 -4.95 -6.06
CA GLY A 78 10.65 -3.61 -6.21
C GLY A 78 9.34 -3.45 -5.44
N PHE A 79 8.46 -4.46 -5.50
CA PHE A 79 7.23 -4.50 -4.69
C PHE A 79 7.52 -4.42 -3.19
N LEU A 80 8.47 -5.21 -2.70
CA LEU A 80 8.87 -5.20 -1.28
C LEU A 80 9.51 -3.86 -0.88
N MET A 81 10.37 -3.30 -1.74
CA MET A 81 11.06 -2.05 -1.45
C MET A 81 10.09 -0.86 -1.39
N LEU A 82 9.12 -0.77 -2.32
CA LEU A 82 8.04 0.23 -2.26
C LEU A 82 7.17 0.06 -1.00
N THR A 83 6.92 -1.18 -0.57
CA THR A 83 6.18 -1.47 0.66
C THR A 83 6.87 -0.87 1.89
N VAL A 84 8.18 -1.08 2.02
CA VAL A 84 9.00 -0.52 3.12
C VAL A 84 9.06 1.01 3.02
N LEU A 85 9.25 1.55 1.81
CA LEU A 85 9.32 2.99 1.57
C LEU A 85 8.06 3.72 2.05
N MET A 86 6.87 3.15 1.84
CA MET A 86 5.62 3.75 2.33
C MET A 86 5.45 3.63 3.85
N GLN A 87 6.04 2.62 4.49
CA GLN A 87 5.90 2.40 5.93
C GLN A 87 6.73 3.36 6.77
N ILE A 88 7.93 3.75 6.33
CA ILE A 88 8.81 4.68 7.05
C ILE A 88 8.11 6.03 7.40
N PRO A 89 7.51 6.77 6.44
CA PRO A 89 6.83 8.02 6.75
C PRO A 89 5.54 7.83 7.56
N LEU A 90 4.92 6.65 7.46
CA LEU A 90 3.72 6.30 8.25
C LEU A 90 4.06 6.05 9.73
N ILE A 91 5.20 5.42 10.01
CA ILE A 91 5.66 5.11 11.38
C ILE A 91 6.19 6.37 12.09
N THR A 92 6.98 7.22 11.42
CA THR A 92 7.61 8.39 12.06
C THR A 92 6.63 9.49 12.46
N ASN A 93 5.51 9.66 11.73
CA ASN A 93 4.56 10.74 12.01
C ASN A 93 3.58 10.32 13.14
N ARG A 94 3.83 10.81 14.36
CA ARG A 94 3.08 10.56 15.61
C ARG A 94 1.84 11.48 15.72
N ILE A 95 0.73 11.16 15.04
CA ILE A 95 -0.54 11.95 15.10
C ILE A 95 -1.73 11.00 15.39
N PRO A 96 -2.63 11.29 16.35
CA PRO A 96 -3.65 10.36 16.83
C PRO A 96 -4.72 9.95 15.80
N PHE A 97 -4.98 10.76 14.77
CA PHE A 97 -5.95 10.45 13.70
C PHE A 97 -5.44 9.43 12.65
N LYS A 98 -4.18 8.98 12.75
CA LYS A 98 -3.54 8.02 11.81
C LYS A 98 -3.86 6.55 12.06
N LYS A 99 -4.60 6.20 13.11
CA LYS A 99 -4.80 4.80 13.55
C LYS A 99 -5.44 3.91 12.47
N PHE A 100 -6.32 4.48 11.64
CA PHE A 100 -7.00 3.77 10.55
C PHE A 100 -6.11 3.59 9.30
N ILE A 101 -5.35 4.62 8.93
CA ILE A 101 -4.36 4.53 7.84
C ILE A 101 -3.32 3.46 8.19
N ASN A 102 -2.79 3.52 9.41
CA ASN A 102 -1.83 2.54 9.90
C ASN A 102 -2.42 1.12 9.92
N PHE A 103 -3.69 0.93 10.29
CA PHE A 103 -4.37 -0.37 10.26
C PHE A 103 -4.39 -1.00 8.85
N ALA A 104 -4.72 -0.21 7.82
CA ALA A 104 -4.69 -0.67 6.43
C ALA A 104 -3.25 -0.91 5.92
N SER A 105 -2.26 -0.16 6.44
CA SER A 105 -0.85 -0.42 6.14
C SER A 105 -0.34 -1.71 6.78
N TYR A 106 -0.78 -2.01 8.01
CA TYR A 106 -0.41 -3.24 8.72
C TYR A 106 -1.02 -4.50 8.08
N SER A 107 -2.21 -4.41 7.48
CA SER A 107 -2.80 -5.53 6.73
C SER A 107 -2.05 -5.81 5.41
N MET A 108 -1.43 -4.80 4.80
CA MET A 108 -0.54 -4.99 3.64
C MET A 108 0.81 -5.61 4.02
N LEU A 109 1.31 -5.28 5.21
CA LEU A 109 2.55 -5.81 5.79
C LEU A 109 2.43 -7.30 6.17
N SER A 110 1.29 -7.72 6.72
CA SER A 110 1.03 -9.11 7.05
C SER A 110 0.95 -9.99 5.80
N VAL A 111 0.39 -9.48 4.71
CA VAL A 111 0.36 -10.15 3.41
C VAL A 111 1.78 -10.27 2.84
N ALA A 112 2.57 -9.21 2.86
CA ALA A 112 3.96 -9.24 2.39
C ALA A 112 4.87 -10.19 3.19
N LEU A 113 4.72 -10.24 4.52
CA LEU A 113 5.45 -11.17 5.41
C LEU A 113 5.01 -12.62 5.23
N TYR A 114 3.71 -12.87 5.07
CA TYR A 114 3.16 -14.20 4.79
C TYR A 114 3.78 -14.79 3.50
N ILE A 115 4.05 -13.94 2.52
CA ILE A 115 4.63 -14.33 1.23
C ILE A 115 6.12 -14.65 1.36
N GLN A 116 6.87 -13.94 2.21
CA GLN A 116 8.28 -14.26 2.50
C GLN A 116 8.41 -15.58 3.28
N LEU A 117 7.51 -15.82 4.24
CA LEU A 117 7.46 -17.06 5.02
C LEU A 117 7.09 -18.29 4.19
N LEU A 118 6.30 -18.15 3.13
CA LEU A 118 5.92 -19.26 2.24
C LEU A 118 7.01 -19.64 1.20
N LYS A 119 8.08 -18.85 1.09
CA LYS A 119 9.25 -19.12 0.23
C LYS A 119 10.46 -19.68 1.00
N THR A 120 10.36 -19.84 2.32
CA THR A 120 11.42 -20.42 3.19
C THR A 120 10.99 -21.80 3.65
#